data_AF-A0A4Q3VL29-F1
#
_entry.id   AF-A0A4Q3VL29-F1
#
_cell.length_a   1.000
_cell.length_b   1.000
_cell.length_c   1.000
_cell.angle_alpha   90.00
_cell.angle_beta   90.00
_cell.angle_gamma   90.00
#
_symmetry.space_group_name_H-M   'P 1'
#
loop_
_entity.id
_entity.type
_entity.pdbx_description
1 polymer ?
#
loop_
_entity_poly.entity_id
_entity_poly.type
_entity_poly.pdbx_seq_one_letter_code
_entity_poly.pdbx_strand_id
1 'polypeptide(L)'
;MTQKKPSPKPVWWKNTYFWIAAILLIVGVAGLPFLGNDAAIRDPGQKRESNLWLMYIVAGGLMFANGWLSHRQTVRAYEEENAA
;
A
#
# COMPACT_ATOMS: atom_id res chain seq x y z
N MET A 1 -0.56 -34.66 -22.48
CA MET A 1 0.29 -33.67 -21.81
C MET A 1 -0.40 -32.33 -21.90
N THR A 2 -0.93 -31.82 -20.80
CA THR A 2 -1.65 -30.53 -20.78
C THR A 2 -0.62 -29.41 -20.86
N GLN A 3 -0.65 -28.61 -21.92
CA GLN A 3 0.20 -27.42 -22.06
C GLN A 3 -0.10 -26.47 -20.88
N LYS A 4 0.85 -26.31 -19.95
CA LYS A 4 0.71 -25.36 -18.83
C LYS A 4 0.86 -23.95 -19.41
N LYS A 5 -0.18 -23.13 -19.31
CA LYS A 5 -0.11 -21.74 -19.78
C LYS A 5 0.94 -20.98 -18.95
N PRO A 6 1.76 -20.11 -19.57
CA PRO A 6 2.72 -19.31 -18.83
C PRO A 6 1.98 -18.45 -17.81
N SER A 7 2.55 -18.34 -16.60
CA SER A 7 1.99 -17.48 -15.57
C SER A 7 1.98 -16.02 -16.06
N PRO A 8 0.98 -15.21 -15.66
CA PRO A 8 0.96 -13.80 -16.04
C PRO A 8 2.12 -13.06 -15.36
N LYS A 9 2.76 -12.14 -16.10
CA LYS A 9 3.83 -11.30 -15.55
C LYS A 9 3.35 -10.54 -14.29
N PRO A 10 4.11 -10.57 -13.20
CA PRO A 10 3.77 -9.82 -12.00
C PRO A 10 3.84 -8.33 -12.31
N VAL A 11 2.77 -7.61 -12.02
CA VAL A 11 2.67 -6.15 -12.14
C VAL A 11 2.38 -5.55 -10.78
N TRP A 12 3.13 -4.51 -10.41
CA TRP A 12 3.06 -3.91 -9.09
C TRP A 12 1.66 -3.35 -8.78
N TRP A 13 0.99 -2.72 -9.75
CA TRP A 13 -0.34 -2.11 -9.54
C TRP A 13 -1.46 -3.12 -9.22
N LYS A 14 -1.24 -4.43 -9.37
CA LYS A 14 -2.20 -5.47 -8.93
C LYS A 14 -2.03 -5.85 -7.46
N ASN A 15 -0.99 -5.35 -6.79
CA ASN A 15 -0.77 -5.57 -5.38
C ASN A 15 -1.60 -4.59 -4.53
N THR A 16 -2.58 -5.11 -3.79
CA THR A 16 -3.47 -4.32 -2.91
C THR A 16 -2.70 -3.50 -1.87
N TYR A 17 -1.55 -3.98 -1.39
CA TYR A 17 -0.74 -3.25 -0.40
C TYR A 17 -0.30 -1.88 -0.92
N PHE A 18 0.02 -1.74 -2.21
CA PHE A 18 0.39 -0.44 -2.78
C PHE A 18 -0.80 0.50 -2.89
N TRP A 19 -2.01 -0.01 -3.14
CA TRP A 19 -3.23 0.80 -3.12
C TRP A 19 -3.57 1.28 -1.73
N ILE A 20 -3.49 0.40 -0.72
CA ILE A 20 -3.70 0.78 0.67
C ILE A 20 -2.66 1.83 1.08
N ALA A 21 -1.38 1.61 0.74
CA ALA A 21 -0.32 2.58 1.00
C ALA A 21 -0.60 3.95 0.36
N ALA A 22 -1.05 3.97 -0.90
CA ALA A 22 -1.37 5.21 -1.61
C ALA A 22 -2.55 5.96 -0.96
N ILE A 23 -3.63 5.26 -0.61
CA ILE A 23 -4.79 5.87 0.05
C ILE A 23 -4.39 6.44 1.42
N LEU A 24 -3.65 5.67 2.22
CA LEU A 24 -3.18 6.13 3.54
C LEU A 24 -2.23 7.33 3.41
N LEU A 25 -1.39 7.36 2.39
CA LEU A 25 -0.53 8.51 2.12
C LEU A 25 -1.36 9.76 1.74
N ILE A 26 -2.39 9.61 0.90
CA ILE A 26 -3.28 10.70 0.53
C ILE A 26 -4.01 11.25 1.76
N VAL A 27 -4.56 10.37 2.61
CA VAL A 27 -5.21 10.77 3.87
C VAL A 27 -4.20 11.45 4.79
N GLY A 28 -3.00 10.89 4.97
CA GLY A 28 -1.93 11.48 5.77
C GLY A 28 -1.53 12.88 5.29
N VAL A 29 -1.38 13.07 3.97
CA VAL A 29 -1.08 14.38 3.39
C VAL A 29 -2.23 15.36 3.60
N ALA A 30 -3.49 14.94 3.39
CA ALA A 30 -4.66 15.79 3.61
C ALA A 30 -4.77 16.29 5.06
N GLY A 31 -4.36 15.47 6.03
CA GLY A 31 -4.35 15.79 7.46
C GLY A 31 -3.18 16.64 7.93
N LEU A 32 -2.23 17.02 7.07
CA LEU A 32 -1.07 17.81 7.49
C LEU A 32 -1.49 19.16 8.12
N PRO A 33 -0.74 19.68 9.12
CA PRO A 33 -1.13 20.88 9.88
C PRO A 33 -1.33 22.14 9.02
N PHE A 34 -0.65 22.20 7.86
CA PHE A 34 -0.69 23.34 6.93
C PHE A 34 -1.68 23.16 5.76
N LEU A 35 -2.40 22.03 5.70
CA LEU A 35 -3.41 21.74 4.69
C LEU A 35 -4.81 21.70 5.32
N GLY A 36 -5.26 20.54 5.77
CA GLY A 36 -6.57 20.35 6.40
C GLY A 36 -6.53 20.19 7.92
N ASN A 37 -5.34 19.91 8.48
CA ASN A 37 -5.14 19.52 9.89
C ASN A 37 -5.94 18.26 10.27
N ASP A 38 -5.89 17.84 11.54
CA ASP A 38 -6.60 16.65 12.04
C ASP A 38 -8.13 16.72 11.81
N ALA A 39 -8.70 17.91 11.64
CA ALA A 39 -10.13 18.09 11.38
C ALA A 39 -10.59 17.56 10.01
N ALA A 40 -9.70 17.52 9.01
CA ALA A 40 -10.04 17.09 7.65
C ALA A 40 -10.12 15.56 7.49
N ILE A 41 -9.47 14.81 8.38
CA ILE A 41 -9.30 13.36 8.28
C ILE A 41 -9.95 12.60 9.44
N ARG A 42 -10.55 13.32 10.39
CA ARG A 42 -11.17 12.75 11.57
C ARG A 42 -12.61 12.34 11.29
N ASP A 43 -12.98 11.16 11.78
CA ASP A 43 -14.34 10.66 11.66
C ASP A 43 -15.32 11.36 12.62
N PRO A 44 -16.60 11.55 12.22
CA PRO A 44 -17.64 12.03 13.11
C PRO A 44 -17.75 11.16 14.36
N GLY A 45 -17.58 11.75 15.54
CA GLY A 45 -17.66 11.05 16.82
C GLY A 45 -16.33 10.48 17.36
N GLN A 46 -15.24 10.51 16.59
CA GLN A 46 -13.91 10.16 17.10
C GLN A 46 -13.45 11.17 18.16
N LYS A 47 -12.64 10.79 19.16
CA LYS A 47 -12.04 11.74 20.12
C LYS A 47 -11.10 12.72 19.40
N ARG A 48 -10.87 13.90 19.99
CA ARG A 48 -9.87 14.85 19.46
C ARG A 48 -8.49 14.31 19.81
N GLU A 49 -7.81 13.76 18.83
CA GLU A 49 -6.42 13.31 18.93
C GLU A 49 -5.56 14.21 18.06
N SER A 50 -4.36 14.53 18.54
CA SER A 50 -3.37 15.29 17.78
C SER A 50 -2.51 14.36 16.93
N ASN A 51 -2.12 14.81 15.74
CA ASN A 51 -1.19 14.11 14.85
C ASN A 51 -1.75 12.83 14.24
N LEU A 52 -3.05 12.80 13.93
CA LEU A 52 -3.68 11.65 13.28
C LEU A 52 -3.04 11.38 11.91
N TRP A 53 -2.59 12.45 11.23
CA TRP A 53 -1.85 12.37 9.98
C TRP A 53 -0.57 11.53 10.07
N LEU A 54 0.16 11.56 11.20
CA LEU A 54 1.37 10.76 11.40
C LEU A 54 1.05 9.27 11.37
N MET A 55 -0.05 8.88 12.01
CA MET A 55 -0.50 7.48 12.04
C MET A 55 -0.80 6.97 10.62
N TYR A 56 -1.48 7.77 9.80
CA TYR A 56 -1.74 7.43 8.40
C TYR A 56 -0.46 7.34 7.57
N ILE A 57 0.49 8.27 7.74
CA ILE A 57 1.79 8.21 7.03
C ILE A 57 2.58 6.97 7.44
N VAL A 58 2.68 6.66 8.73
CA VAL A 58 3.40 5.48 9.23
C VAL A 58 2.75 4.20 8.74
N ALA A 59 1.42 4.07 8.86
CA ALA A 59 0.69 2.92 8.35
C ALA A 59 0.85 2.75 6.84
N GLY A 60 0.78 3.85 6.07
CA GLY A 60 1.03 3.86 4.64
C GLY A 60 2.43 3.37 4.28
N GLY A 61 3.45 3.84 5.01
CA GLY A 61 4.84 3.38 4.86
C GLY A 61 5.00 1.88 5.14
N LEU A 62 4.35 1.37 6.20
CA LEU A 62 4.36 -0.06 6.51
C LEU A 62 3.69 -0.90 5.41
N MET A 63 2.56 -0.44 4.87
CA MET A 63 1.87 -1.11 3.77
C MET A 63 2.72 -1.10 2.50
N PHE A 64 3.41 0.01 2.21
CA PHE A 64 4.32 0.09 1.07
C PHE A 64 5.48 -0.90 1.22
N ALA A 65 6.11 -0.97 2.39
CA ALA A 65 7.20 -1.92 2.66
C ALA A 65 6.74 -3.38 2.51
N ASN A 66 5.54 -3.70 3.02
CA ASN A 66 4.97 -5.04 2.88
C ASN A 66 4.66 -5.36 1.41
N GLY A 67 4.08 -4.41 0.67
CA GLY A 67 3.82 -4.52 -0.77
C GLY A 67 5.10 -4.76 -1.57
N TRP A 68 6.18 -4.06 -1.23
CA TRP A 68 7.49 -4.22 -1.85
C TRP A 68 8.07 -5.62 -1.64
N LEU A 69 8.07 -6.11 -0.39
CA LEU A 69 8.56 -7.45 -0.07
C LEU A 69 7.74 -8.53 -0.77
N SER A 70 6.41 -8.43 -0.70
CA SER A 70 5.48 -9.36 -1.34
C SER A 70 5.65 -9.37 -2.86
N HIS A 71 5.75 -8.20 -3.50
CA HIS A 71 5.95 -8.11 -4.94
C HIS A 71 7.27 -8.75 -5.37
N ARG A 72 8.35 -8.52 -4.63
CA ARG A 72 9.66 -9.13 -4.91
C ARG A 72 9.63 -10.65 -4.81
N GLN A 73 8.88 -11.21 -3.87
CA GLN A 73 8.67 -12.66 -3.77
C GLN A 73 7.90 -13.20 -4.98
N THR A 74 6.84 -12.49 -5.42
CA THR A 74 6.09 -12.88 -6.62
C THR A 74 6.95 -12.83 -7.88
N VAL A 75 7.81 -11.81 -8.03
CA VAL A 75 8.76 -11.72 -9.15
C VAL A 75 9.73 -12.89 -9.16
N ARG A 76 10.33 -13.23 -8.02
CA ARG A 76 11.22 -14.40 -7.90
C ARG A 76 10.53 -15.70 -8.30
N ALA A 77 9.32 -15.94 -7.79
CA ALA A 77 8.54 -17.13 -8.14
C ALA A 77 8.21 -17.19 -9.64
N TYR A 78 7.91 -16.04 -10.26
CA TYR A 78 7.70 -15.94 -11.70
C TYR A 78 8.99 -16.24 -12.49
N GLU A 79 10.13 -15.71 -12.08
CA GLU A 79 11.42 -15.99 -12.72
C GLU A 79 11.79 -17.48 -12.60
N GLU A 80 11.60 -18.09 -11.45
CA GLU A 80 11.84 -19.53 -11.22
C GLU A 80 10.94 -20.42 -12.10
N GLU A 81 9.67 -20.06 -12.29
CA GLU A 81 8.73 -20.84 -13.10
C GLU A 81 8.97 -20.70 -14.61
N ASN A 82 9.54 -19.59 -15.07
CA ASN A 82 9.82 -19.34 -16.50
C ASN A 82 11.28 -19.60 -16.92
N ALA A 83 12.18 -19.81 -15.96
CA ALA A 83 13.57 -20.23 -16.23
C ALA A 83 13.73 -21.77 -16.33
N ALA A 84 12.68 -22.53 -15.99
CA ALA A 84 12.60 -24.00 -16.09
C ALA A 84 11.92 -24.45 -17.39
#